data_AF-A0A486XPM2-F1
#
_entry.id   AF-A0A486XPM2-F1
#
_cell.length_a   1.000
_cell.length_b   1.000
_cell.length_c   1.000
_cell.angle_alpha   90.00
_cell.angle_beta   90.00
_cell.angle_gamma   90.00
#
_symmetry.space_group_name_H-M   'P 1'
#
loop_
_entity.id
_entity.type
_entity.pdbx_description
1 polymer ?
#
loop_
_entity_poly.entity_id
_entity_poly.type
_entity_poly.pdbx_seq_one_letter_code
_entity_poly.pdbx_strand_id
1 'polypeptide(L)'
;MMNNVKLEDYAKAFPELLRYARYGDKQAQFLTGVLLISGQGVEADPELGLVWLRLALEQQTTEWKNRYRDITKNISEQQLAALDPLYEEYKSKYGFEQQFMKCEYERVKFSNIVKHICKKNIFQDDYYKVVEYDVEG
;
A
#
# COMPACT_ATOMS: atom_id res chain seq x y z
N MET A 1 -20.59 21.89 -3.12
CA MET A 1 -20.93 20.54 -2.58
C MET A 1 -20.07 19.46 -3.25
N MET A 2 -18.73 19.59 -3.24
CA MET A 2 -17.81 18.67 -3.94
C MET A 2 -17.00 17.74 -3.03
N ASN A 3 -17.09 17.91 -1.70
CA ASN A 3 -16.30 17.10 -0.76
C ASN A 3 -16.95 15.76 -0.40
N ASN A 4 -18.29 15.63 -0.46
CA ASN A 4 -18.96 14.38 -0.07
C ASN A 4 -18.79 13.26 -1.09
N VAL A 5 -18.90 13.57 -2.40
CA VAL A 5 -18.76 12.56 -3.46
C VAL A 5 -17.39 11.89 -3.40
N LYS A 6 -16.33 12.69 -3.22
CA LYS A 6 -14.95 12.19 -3.14
C LYS A 6 -14.70 11.34 -1.89
N LEU A 7 -15.31 11.68 -0.75
CA LEU A 7 -15.22 10.89 0.48
C LEU A 7 -15.95 9.55 0.34
N GLU A 8 -17.12 9.53 -0.30
CA GLU A 8 -17.85 8.28 -0.57
C GLU A 8 -17.07 7.34 -1.51
N ASP A 9 -16.41 7.89 -2.53
CA ASP A 9 -15.58 7.09 -3.43
C ASP A 9 -14.38 6.46 -2.71
N TYR A 10 -13.72 7.21 -1.83
CA TYR A 10 -12.65 6.67 -0.99
C TYR A 10 -13.15 5.60 -0.02
N ALA A 11 -14.31 5.83 0.61
CA ALA A 11 -14.91 4.85 1.52
C ALA A 11 -15.23 3.53 0.82
N LYS A 12 -15.73 3.59 -0.42
CA LYS A 12 -16.02 2.40 -1.24
C LYS A 12 -14.76 1.70 -1.73
N ALA A 13 -13.71 2.44 -2.06
CA ALA A 13 -12.45 1.90 -2.57
C ALA A 13 -11.54 1.33 -1.47
N PHE A 14 -11.66 1.82 -0.23
CA PHE A 14 -10.74 1.46 0.85
C PHE A 14 -10.69 -0.04 1.19
N PRO A 15 -11.80 -0.79 1.26
CA PRO A 15 -11.74 -2.22 1.57
C PRO A 15 -10.89 -3.00 0.55
N GLU A 16 -11.03 -2.65 -0.72
CA GLU A 16 -10.31 -3.28 -1.82
C GLU A 16 -8.83 -2.87 -1.82
N LEU A 17 -8.57 -1.59 -1.56
CA LEU A 17 -7.21 -1.09 -1.38
C LEU A 17 -6.49 -1.78 -0.21
N LEU A 18 -7.17 -1.95 0.92
CA LEU A 18 -6.65 -2.64 2.09
C LEU A 18 -6.38 -4.12 1.80
N ARG A 19 -7.22 -4.76 0.97
CA ARG A 19 -7.00 -6.13 0.50
C ARG A 19 -5.69 -6.23 -0.27
N TYR A 20 -5.45 -5.35 -1.23
CA TYR A 20 -4.19 -5.32 -1.99
C TYR A 20 -2.98 -4.94 -1.13
N ALA A 21 -3.13 -3.99 -0.20
CA ALA A 21 -2.08 -3.62 0.74
C ALA A 21 -1.62 -4.82 1.60
N ARG A 22 -2.57 -5.66 2.03
CA ARG A 22 -2.29 -6.91 2.75
C ARG A 22 -1.62 -7.98 1.88
N TYR A 23 -1.81 -7.93 0.56
CA TYR A 23 -1.08 -8.79 -0.37
C TYR A 23 0.34 -8.29 -0.70
N GLY A 24 0.79 -7.18 -0.10
CA GLY A 24 2.13 -6.66 -0.33
C GLY A 24 2.26 -5.68 -1.48
N ASP A 25 1.14 -5.27 -2.10
CA ASP A 25 1.15 -4.23 -3.13
C ASP A 25 1.58 -2.89 -2.51
N LYS A 26 2.75 -2.41 -2.93
CA LYS A 26 3.38 -1.21 -2.38
C LYS A 26 2.60 0.07 -2.69
N GLN A 27 1.95 0.15 -3.85
CA GLN A 27 1.10 1.27 -4.20
C GLN A 27 -0.16 1.27 -3.33
N ALA A 28 -0.77 0.11 -3.12
CA ALA A 28 -1.92 -0.02 -2.24
C ALA A 28 -1.57 0.27 -0.76
N GLN A 29 -0.40 -0.17 -0.29
CA GLN A 29 0.13 0.17 1.04
C GLN A 29 0.30 1.68 1.21
N PHE A 30 0.88 2.35 0.21
CA PHE A 30 1.04 3.80 0.22
C PHE A 30 -0.31 4.53 0.30
N LEU A 31 -1.25 4.19 -0.59
CA LEU A 31 -2.56 4.83 -0.63
C LEU A 31 -3.37 4.55 0.65
N THR A 32 -3.31 3.33 1.18
CA THR A 32 -3.96 2.96 2.46
C THR A 32 -3.42 3.84 3.59
N GLY A 33 -2.10 4.02 3.65
CA GLY A 33 -1.48 4.89 4.64
C GLY A 33 -1.92 6.34 4.54
N VAL A 34 -2.03 6.88 3.32
CA VAL A 34 -2.53 8.25 3.09
C VAL A 34 -3.99 8.41 3.54
N LEU A 35 -4.86 7.45 3.24
CA LEU A 35 -6.27 7.52 3.61
C LEU A 35 -6.46 7.45 5.14
N LEU A 36 -5.72 6.57 5.82
CA LEU A 36 -5.76 6.47 7.29
C LEU A 36 -5.20 7.72 7.99
N ILE A 37 -4.13 8.34 7.47
CA ILE A 37 -3.59 9.58 8.03
C ILE A 37 -4.56 10.75 7.83
N SER A 38 -5.21 10.81 6.67
CA SER A 38 -6.08 11.93 6.31
C SER A 38 -7.53 11.78 6.78
N GLY A 39 -7.96 10.57 7.16
CA GLY A 39 -9.35 10.26 7.51
C GLY A 39 -10.33 10.42 6.33
N GLN A 40 -9.85 10.32 5.09
CA GLN A 40 -10.69 10.53 3.91
C GLN A 40 -11.45 9.25 3.56
N GLY A 41 -12.75 9.24 3.84
CA GLY A 41 -13.61 8.08 3.57
C GLY A 41 -13.41 6.92 4.55
N VAL A 42 -12.53 7.07 5.55
CA VAL A 42 -12.24 6.09 6.58
C VAL A 42 -12.04 6.78 7.93
N GLU A 43 -12.20 6.03 9.02
CA GLU A 43 -11.77 6.49 10.33
C GLU A 43 -10.26 6.74 10.33
N ALA A 44 -9.85 7.89 10.85
CA ALA A 44 -8.44 8.28 10.85
C ALA A 44 -7.66 7.43 11.86
N ASP A 45 -6.57 6.83 11.39
CA ASP A 45 -5.60 6.11 12.22
C ASP A 45 -4.19 6.48 11.74
N PRO A 46 -3.64 7.61 12.20
CA PRO A 46 -2.34 8.08 11.75
C PRO A 46 -1.19 7.13 12.09
N GLU A 47 -1.27 6.39 13.21
CA GLU A 47 -0.23 5.44 13.61
C GLU A 47 -0.18 4.25 12.65
N LEU A 48 -1.33 3.63 12.40
CA LEU A 48 -1.43 2.55 11.42
C LEU A 48 -1.10 3.04 10.01
N GLY A 49 -1.53 4.26 9.67
CA GLY A 49 -1.25 4.85 8.38
C GLY A 49 0.25 5.05 8.15
N LEU A 50 1.00 5.49 9.16
CA LEU A 50 2.47 5.59 9.10
C LEU A 50 3.13 4.23 8.92
N VAL A 51 2.62 3.18 9.56
CA VAL A 51 3.12 1.81 9.38
C VAL A 51 2.92 1.34 7.92
N TRP A 52 1.73 1.55 7.35
CA TRP A 52 1.47 1.22 5.94
C TRP A 52 2.37 2.01 4.98
N LEU A 53 2.58 3.30 5.23
CA LEU A 53 3.50 4.11 4.43
C LEU A 53 4.95 3.59 4.54
N ARG A 54 5.39 3.22 5.74
CA ARG A 54 6.74 2.67 5.95
C ARG A 54 6.94 1.36 5.20
N LEU A 55 5.94 0.48 5.17
CA LEU A 55 5.97 -0.74 4.34
C LEU A 55 6.12 -0.42 2.84
N ALA A 56 5.42 0.60 2.34
CA ALA A 56 5.52 1.00 0.93
C ALA A 56 6.96 1.40 0.53
N LEU A 57 7.75 1.96 1.47
CA LEU A 57 9.13 2.38 1.23
C LEU A 57 10.10 1.23 0.93
N GLU A 58 9.72 -0.03 1.12
CA GLU A 58 10.53 -1.20 0.71
C GLU A 58 10.85 -1.19 -0.80
N GLN A 59 9.98 -0.59 -1.63
CA GLN A 59 10.24 -0.39 -3.07
C GLN A 59 11.23 0.75 -3.37
N GLN A 60 11.62 1.52 -2.34
CA GLN A 60 12.65 2.55 -2.38
C GLN A 60 12.44 3.74 -3.34
N THR A 61 11.21 3.96 -3.82
CA THR A 61 10.87 5.06 -4.71
C THR A 61 11.13 6.44 -4.07
N THR A 62 11.74 7.36 -4.81
CA THR A 62 12.07 8.71 -4.31
C THR A 62 10.83 9.50 -3.89
N GLU A 63 9.73 9.40 -4.65
CA GLU A 63 8.48 10.10 -4.36
C GLU A 63 7.91 9.71 -2.99
N TRP A 64 7.76 8.42 -2.73
CA TRP A 64 7.20 7.95 -1.45
C TRP A 64 8.12 8.25 -0.28
N LYS A 65 9.45 8.15 -0.45
CA LYS A 65 10.42 8.57 0.57
C LYS A 65 10.27 10.05 0.92
N ASN A 66 10.12 10.91 -0.08
CA ASN A 66 9.87 12.34 0.13
C ASN A 66 8.55 12.58 0.84
N ARG A 67 7.49 11.90 0.42
CA ARG A 67 6.17 12.03 1.04
C ARG A 67 6.17 11.59 2.50
N TYR A 68 6.79 10.45 2.80
CA TYR A 68 6.92 9.96 4.18
C TYR A 68 7.66 10.97 5.04
N ARG A 69 8.82 11.47 4.57
CA ARG A 69 9.60 12.51 5.24
C ARG A 69 8.78 13.78 5.50
N ASP A 70 7.97 14.23 4.54
CA ASP A 70 7.12 15.42 4.71
C ASP A 70 6.04 15.22 5.78
N ILE A 71 5.49 14.02 5.89
CA ILE A 71 4.48 13.65 6.89
C ILE A 71 5.13 13.54 8.27
N THR A 72 6.31 12.93 8.36
CA THR A 72 6.98 12.64 9.64
C THR A 72 7.88 13.76 10.14
N LYS A 73 8.08 14.85 9.38
CA LYS A 73 9.04 15.92 9.71
C LYS A 73 8.85 16.59 11.07
N ASN A 74 7.64 16.55 11.61
CA ASN A 74 7.27 17.15 12.90
C ASN A 74 7.05 16.10 14.00
N ILE A 75 7.27 14.82 13.72
CA ILE A 75 7.13 13.71 14.66
C ILE A 75 8.51 13.45 15.26
N SER A 76 8.58 13.29 16.59
CA SER A 76 9.87 13.01 17.23
C SER A 76 10.38 11.61 16.85
N GLU A 77 11.71 11.44 16.88
CA GLU A 77 12.32 10.13 16.64
C GLU A 77 11.78 9.06 17.60
N GLN A 78 11.53 9.44 18.86
CA GLN A 78 10.96 8.54 19.86
C GLN A 78 9.51 8.12 19.51
N GLN A 79 8.70 9.04 19.01
CA GLN A 79 7.33 8.74 18.58
C GLN A 79 7.32 7.82 17.35
N LEU A 80 8.25 8.02 16.41
CA LEU A 80 8.39 7.11 15.26
C LEU A 80 8.91 5.73 15.66
N ALA A 81 9.88 5.68 16.57
CA ALA A 81 10.43 4.42 17.09
C ALA A 81 9.39 3.61 17.89
N ALA A 82 8.43 4.29 18.54
CA ALA A 82 7.33 3.62 19.23
C ALA A 82 6.46 2.77 18.28
N LEU A 83 6.48 3.04 16.97
CA LEU A 83 5.78 2.26 15.95
C LEU A 83 6.54 1.02 15.50
N ASP A 84 7.82 0.83 15.90
CA ASP A 84 8.64 -0.28 15.44
C ASP A 84 8.01 -1.66 15.70
N PRO A 85 7.42 -1.96 16.88
CA PRO A 85 6.79 -3.27 17.11
C PRO A 85 5.63 -3.54 16.13
N LEU A 86 4.77 -2.53 15.91
CA LEU A 86 3.65 -2.63 15.00
C LEU A 86 4.13 -2.78 13.55
N TYR A 87 5.16 -2.03 13.18
CA TYR A 87 5.78 -2.13 11.86
C TYR A 87 6.35 -3.51 11.59
N GLU A 88 7.11 -4.10 12.52
CA GLU A 88 7.70 -5.43 12.33
C GLU A 88 6.62 -6.51 12.24
N GLU A 89 5.55 -6.41 13.04
CA GLU A 89 4.40 -7.30 12.91
C GLU A 89 3.77 -7.19 11.52
N TYR A 90 3.48 -5.98 11.06
CA TYR A 90 2.84 -5.74 9.77
C TYR A 90 3.75 -6.11 8.60
N LYS A 91 5.06 -5.90 8.73
CA LYS A 91 6.05 -6.35 7.75
C LYS A 91 6.08 -7.86 7.64
N SER A 92 6.06 -8.58 8.77
CA SER A 92 6.03 -10.05 8.76
C SER A 92 4.77 -10.61 8.09
N LYS A 93 3.65 -9.91 8.19
CA LYS A 93 2.37 -10.34 7.63
C LYS A 93 2.15 -9.88 6.20
N TYR A 94 2.53 -8.64 5.88
CA TYR A 94 2.09 -7.93 4.67
C TYR A 94 3.25 -7.33 3.86
N GLY A 95 4.51 -7.56 4.24
CA GLY A 95 5.67 -7.19 3.41
C GLY A 95 5.68 -7.94 2.07
N PHE A 96 6.25 -7.35 1.02
CA PHE A 96 6.20 -7.96 -0.32
C PHE A 96 6.98 -9.28 -0.41
N GLU A 97 8.12 -9.37 0.31
CA GLU A 97 8.92 -10.59 0.40
C GLU A 97 8.12 -11.73 1.03
N GLN A 98 7.44 -11.45 2.15
CA GLN A 98 6.62 -12.44 2.86
C GLN A 98 5.40 -12.86 2.05
N GLN A 99 4.86 -11.96 1.25
CA GLN A 99 3.74 -12.25 0.38
C GLN A 99 4.14 -12.82 -0.97
N PHE A 100 5.45 -12.99 -1.27
CA PHE A 100 5.97 -13.39 -2.58
C PHE A 100 5.37 -12.57 -3.74
N MET A 101 5.14 -11.28 -3.47
CA MET A 101 4.46 -10.36 -4.37
C MET A 101 5.47 -9.57 -5.21
N LYS A 102 5.26 -9.54 -6.53
CA LYS A 102 6.02 -8.71 -7.46
C LYS A 102 5.05 -7.88 -8.30
N CYS A 103 5.18 -6.56 -8.24
CA CYS A 103 4.36 -5.64 -9.02
C CYS A 103 5.19 -4.92 -10.07
N GLU A 104 4.66 -4.83 -11.28
CA GLU A 104 5.30 -4.20 -12.43
C GLU A 104 4.29 -3.37 -13.22
N TYR A 105 4.78 -2.31 -13.87
CA TYR A 105 3.98 -1.53 -14.80
C TYR A 105 4.11 -2.12 -16.20
N GLU A 106 3.02 -2.70 -16.71
CA GLU A 106 2.96 -3.34 -18.02
C GLU A 106 2.13 -2.50 -19.00
N ARG A 107 2.66 -2.28 -20.21
CA ARG A 107 1.92 -1.58 -21.27
C ARG A 107 0.96 -2.54 -21.96
N VAL A 108 -0.31 -2.15 -22.05
CA VAL A 108 -1.34 -2.92 -22.76
C VAL A 108 -0.99 -2.95 -24.26
N LYS A 109 -1.07 -4.14 -24.86
CA LYS A 109 -0.79 -4.31 -26.30
C LYS A 109 -1.67 -3.37 -27.12
N PHE A 110 -1.04 -2.69 -28.09
CA PHE A 110 -1.70 -1.75 -29.01
C PHE A 110 -2.39 -0.55 -28.33
N SER A 111 -2.00 -0.22 -27.10
CA SER A 111 -2.50 0.96 -26.38
C SER A 111 -1.36 1.74 -25.71
N ASN A 112 -1.63 2.99 -25.34
CA ASN A 112 -0.76 3.78 -24.47
C ASN A 112 -1.10 3.59 -22.99
N ILE A 113 -2.10 2.77 -22.68
CA ILE A 113 -2.48 2.44 -21.31
C ILE A 113 -1.38 1.58 -20.68
N VAL A 114 -0.95 2.00 -19.50
CA VAL A 114 -0.04 1.26 -18.62
C VAL A 114 -0.87 0.75 -17.44
N LYS A 115 -0.79 -0.54 -17.17
CA LYS A 115 -1.42 -1.18 -16.03
C LYS A 115 -0.39 -1.48 -14.96
N HIS A 116 -0.78 -1.33 -13.69
CA HIS A 116 0.00 -1.84 -12.56
C HIS A 116 -0.47 -3.26 -12.30
N ILE A 117 0.39 -4.24 -12.59
CA ILE A 117 0.06 -5.66 -12.47
C ILE A 117 0.90 -6.25 -11.34
N CYS A 118 0.22 -6.79 -10.34
CA CYS A 118 0.84 -7.47 -9.21
C CYS A 118 0.66 -8.98 -9.35
N LYS A 119 1.76 -9.72 -9.24
CA LYS A 119 1.80 -11.18 -9.37
C LYS A 119 2.33 -11.79 -8.08
N LYS A 120 1.55 -12.68 -7.48
CA LYS A 120 1.96 -13.47 -6.31
C LYS A 120 2.32 -14.89 -6.75
N ASN A 121 3.55 -15.30 -6.49
CA ASN A 121 4.01 -16.65 -6.78
C ASN A 121 3.85 -17.53 -5.54
N ILE A 122 2.99 -18.56 -5.64
CA ILE A 122 2.73 -19.51 -4.56
C ILE A 122 3.36 -20.84 -4.97
N PHE A 123 4.24 -21.38 -4.14
CA PHE A 123 4.73 -22.74 -4.31
C PHE A 123 3.75 -23.71 -3.64
N GLN A 124 3.14 -24.59 -4.43
CA GLN A 124 2.17 -25.57 -3.95
C GLN A 124 2.36 -26.87 -4.73
N ASP A 125 2.47 -28.00 -4.01
CA ASP A 125 2.49 -29.34 -4.60
C ASP A 125 3.53 -29.50 -5.74
N ASP A 126 4.75 -29.00 -5.54
CA ASP A 126 5.86 -28.99 -6.51
C ASP A 126 5.68 -28.09 -7.76
N TYR A 127 4.64 -27.24 -7.79
CA TYR A 127 4.42 -26.25 -8.86
C TYR A 127 4.31 -24.82 -8.33
N TYR A 128 4.66 -23.86 -9.19
CA TYR A 128 4.40 -22.44 -8.94
C TYR A 128 3.04 -22.04 -9.53
N LYS A 129 2.16 -21.49 -8.69
CA LYS A 129 0.94 -20.81 -9.11
C LYS A 129 1.16 -19.30 -9.06
N VAL A 130 0.97 -18.64 -10.19
CA VAL A 130 0.96 -17.17 -10.28
C VAL A 130 -0.47 -16.69 -10.10
N VAL A 131 -0.73 -15.85 -9.10
CA VAL A 131 -2.01 -15.17 -8.94
C VAL A 131 -1.82 -13.71 -9.33
N GLU A 132 -2.56 -13.28 -10.33
CA GLU A 132 -2.56 -11.89 -10.80
C GLU A 132 -3.63 -11.08 -10.05
N TYR A 133 -3.22 -9.89 -9.64
CA TYR A 133 -4.09 -8.87 -9.07
C TYR A 133 -4.01 -7.69 -10.03
N ASP A 134 -5.10 -7.43 -10.74
CA ASP A 134 -5.22 -6.22 -11.55
C ASP A 134 -5.87 -5.16 -10.68
N VAL A 135 -5.17 -4.04 -10.45
CA VAL A 135 -5.79 -2.82 -9.91
C VAL A 135 -6.45 -2.10 -11.09
N GLU A 136 -7.35 -2.80 -11.77
CA GLU A 136 -8.28 -2.17 -12.70
C GLU A 136 -9.34 -1.45 -11.87
N GLY A 137 -9.29 -0.11 -11.94
CA GLY A 137 -10.42 0.77 -11.66
C GLY A 137 -11.06 1.20 -12.95
#